data_AF-A0A8T5UNY6-F1
#
_entry.id   AF-A0A8T5UNY6-F1
#
_cell.length_a   1.000
_cell.length_b   1.000
_cell.length_c   1.000
_cell.angle_alpha   90.00
_cell.angle_beta   90.00
_cell.angle_gamma   90.00
#
_symmetry.space_group_name_H-M   'P 1'
#
loop_
_entity.id
_entity.type
_entity.pdbx_description
1 polymer ?
#
loop_
_entity_poly.entity_id
_entity_poly.type
_entity_poly.pdbx_seq_one_letter_code
_entity_poly.pdbx_strand_id
1 'polypeptide(L)' 'MENKFKLCPRCKSNKIIDMGKTIDCPDCRLEFEKIDIKTLESNQILAISEKLDFVRSIKNNHSNS' A
#
# COMPACT_ATOMS: atom_id res chain seq x y z
N MET A 1 -21.94 5.73 -2.92
CA MET A 1 -20.47 5.63 -3.06
C MET A 1 -20.03 4.35 -2.38
N GLU A 2 -19.53 3.38 -3.14
CA GLU A 2 -18.98 2.14 -2.56
C GLU A 2 -17.71 2.45 -1.77
N ASN A 3 -17.66 2.04 -0.49
CA ASN A 3 -16.45 2.13 0.33
C ASN A 3 -15.42 1.11 -0.16
N LYS A 4 -14.60 1.48 -1.16
CA LYS A 4 -13.47 0.67 -1.66
C LYS A 4 -12.43 0.31 -0.58
N PHE A 5 -12.49 0.93 0.60
CA PHE A 5 -11.59 0.70 1.73
C PHE A 5 -11.98 -0.44 2.66
N LYS A 6 -13.06 -1.17 2.36
CA LYS A 6 -13.54 -2.24 3.24
C LYS A 6 -12.68 -3.50 3.21
N LEU A 7 -11.87 -3.69 2.17
CA LEU A 7 -11.09 -4.90 1.97
C LEU A 7 -9.63 -4.57 1.73
N CYS A 8 -8.73 -5.36 2.31
CA CYS A 8 -7.30 -5.28 2.02
C CYS A 8 -7.09 -5.54 0.52
N PRO A 9 -6.36 -4.69 -0.21
CA PRO A 9 -6.09 -4.92 -1.62
C PRO A 9 -5.31 -6.23 -1.85
N ARG A 10 -4.47 -6.63 -0.87
CA ARG A 10 -3.58 -7.79 -0.95
C ARG A 10 -4.24 -9.11 -0.53
N CYS A 11 -4.74 -9.20 0.70
CA CYS A 11 -5.28 -10.45 1.25
C CYS A 11 -6.82 -10.52 1.23
N LYS A 12 -7.50 -9.47 0.75
CA LYS A 12 -8.97 -9.33 0.76
C LYS A 12 -9.62 -9.44 2.14
N SER A 13 -8.84 -9.36 3.22
CA SER A 13 -9.38 -9.29 4.58
C SER A 13 -10.25 -8.04 4.76
N ASN A 14 -11.36 -8.19 5.47
CA ASN A 14 -12.19 -7.07 5.90
C ASN A 14 -11.72 -6.41 7.20
N LYS A 15 -10.67 -6.95 7.82
CA LYS A 15 -10.02 -6.37 8.98
C LYS A 15 -9.07 -5.28 8.49
N ILE A 16 -9.56 -4.06 8.47
CA ILE A 16 -8.82 -2.87 8.04
C ILE A 16 -8.94 -1.81 9.12
N ILE A 17 -7.81 -1.23 9.50
CA ILE A 17 -7.72 -0.13 10.46
C ILE A 17 -7.50 1.15 9.66
N ASP A 18 -8.38 2.12 9.86
CA ASP A 18 -8.27 3.44 9.24
C ASP A 18 -7.26 4.30 10.00
N MET A 19 -6.14 4.65 9.35
CA MET A 19 -5.06 5.47 9.90
C MET A 19 -5.10 6.91 9.36
N GLY A 20 -6.27 7.35 8.85
CA GLY A 20 -6.48 8.67 8.27
C GLY A 20 -6.19 8.70 6.77
N LYS A 21 -4.94 8.88 6.36
CA LYS A 21 -4.54 8.91 4.94
C LYS A 21 -4.25 7.52 4.37
N THR A 22 -3.94 6.58 5.24
CA THR A 22 -3.57 5.21 4.91
C THR A 22 -4.55 4.25 5.56
N ILE A 23 -4.49 3.00 5.14
CA ILE A 23 -5.14 1.90 5.82
C ILE A 23 -4.08 0.88 6.23
N ASP A 24 -4.20 0.36 7.45
CA ASP A 24 -3.40 -0.76 7.93
C ASP A 24 -4.23 -2.04 7.88
N CYS A 25 -3.61 -3.12 7.42
CA CYS A 25 -4.23 -4.44 7.48
C CYS A 25 -3.44 -5.33 8.45
N PRO A 26 -3.99 -5.67 9.63
CA PRO A 26 -3.30 -6.47 10.64
C PRO A 26 -3.02 -7.91 10.20
N ASP A 27 -3.81 -8.46 9.25
CA ASP A 27 -3.63 -9.84 8.80
C ASP A 27 -2.38 -10.01 7.92
N CYS A 28 -2.12 -9.08 7.00
CA CYS A 28 -0.89 -9.09 6.19
C CYS A 28 0.21 -8.17 6.75
N ARG A 29 -0.10 -7.36 7.77
CA ARG A 29 0.77 -6.35 8.37
C ARG A 29 1.34 -5.37 7.33
N LEU A 30 0.50 -4.98 6.38
CA LEU A 30 0.85 -4.05 5.32
C LEU A 30 -0.02 -2.80 5.43
N GLU A 31 0.63 -1.67 5.19
CA GLU A 31 -0.01 -0.36 5.13
C GLU A 31 -0.11 0.11 3.67
N PHE A 32 -1.26 0.66 3.29
CA PHE A 32 -1.56 1.11 1.94
C PHE A 32 -2.11 2.53 1.93
N GLU A 33 -1.75 3.34 0.92
CA GLU A 33 -2.34 4.66 0.79
C GLU A 33 -3.76 4.59 0.26
N LYS A 34 -4.68 5.35 0.87
CA LYS A 34 -6.07 5.40 0.40
C LYS A 34 -6.21 5.98 -1.00
N ILE A 35 -5.26 6.84 -1.40
CA ILE A 35 -5.26 7.40 -2.76
C ILE A 35 -5.03 6.29 -3.78
N ASP A 36 -4.08 5.38 -3.55
CA ASP A 36 -3.80 4.26 -4.45
C ASP A 36 -4.99 3.33 -4.58
N ILE A 37 -5.67 3.02 -3.47
CA ILE A 37 -6.86 2.16 -3.48
C ILE A 37 -8.01 2.78 -4.28
N LYS A 38 -8.06 4.13 -4.34
CA LYS A 38 -9.06 4.85 -5.13
C LYS A 38 -8.72 4.88 -6.62
N THR A 39 -7.43 4.98 -6.96
CA THR A 39 -6.97 5.29 -8.32
C THR A 39 -6.40 4.11 -9.10
N LEU A 40 -5.95 3.06 -8.42
CA LEU A 40 -5.25 1.91 -9.01
C LEU A 40 -6.05 0.61 -8.89
N GLU A 41 -5.77 -0.32 -9.78
CA GLU A 41 -6.27 -1.70 -9.68
C GLU A 41 -5.53 -2.47 -8.58
N SER A 42 -6.20 -3.47 -7.98
CA SER A 42 -5.67 -4.19 -6.81
C SER A 42 -4.27 -4.78 -6.99
N ASN A 43 -3.91 -5.18 -8.21
CA ASN A 43 -2.61 -5.74 -8.56
C ASN A 43 -1.50 -4.68 -8.74
N GLN A 44 -1.86 -3.42 -8.87
CA GLN A 44 -0.91 -2.29 -9.01
C GLN A 44 -0.62 -1.59 -7.68
N ILE A 45 -1.45 -1.86 -6.66
CA ILE A 45 -1.29 -1.24 -5.34
C ILE A 45 -0.09 -1.85 -4.62
N LEU A 46 0.89 -1.01 -4.31
CA LEU A 46 2.04 -1.35 -3.47
C LEU A 46 1.80 -0.90 -2.03
N ALA A 47 2.23 -1.72 -1.08
CA ALA A 47 2.34 -1.31 0.31
C ALA A 47 3.40 -0.21 0.44
N ILE A 48 3.26 0.63 1.47
CA ILE A 48 4.17 1.73 1.74
C ILE A 48 5.61 1.24 1.93
N SER A 49 5.79 0.09 2.60
CA SER A 49 7.10 -0.57 2.75
C SER A 49 7.73 -0.91 1.40
N GLU A 50 6.96 -1.49 0.47
CA GLU A 50 7.43 -1.84 -0.87
C GLU A 50 7.83 -0.58 -1.68
N LYS A 51 7.06 0.50 -1.57
CA LYS A 51 7.42 1.79 -2.18
C LYS A 51 8.74 2.34 -1.65
N LEU A 52 8.93 2.29 -0.32
CA LEU A 52 10.15 2.77 0.33
C LEU A 52 11.37 1.94 -0.07
N ASP A 53 11.23 0.63 -0.13
CA ASP A 53 12.31 -0.27 -0.53
C ASP A 53 12.70 -0.09 -2.00
N PHE A 54 11.72 0.17 -2.88
CA PHE A 54 11.99 0.54 -4.26
C PHE A 54 12.79 1.85 -4.37
N VAL A 55 12.36 2.91 -3.66
CA VAL A 55 13.08 4.20 -3.65
C VAL A 55 14.51 4.05 -3.10
N ARG A 56 14.68 3.28 -2.02
CA ARG A 56 16.01 2.97 -1.46
C ARG A 56 16.88 2.23 -2.47
N SER A 57 16.33 1.24 -3.16
CA SER A 57 17.05 0.46 -4.16
C SER A 57 17.52 1.32 -5.33
N ILE A 58 16.68 2.26 -5.81
CA ILE A 58 17.08 3.21 -6.85
C ILE A 58 18.22 4.13 -6.36
N LYS A 59 18.08 4.68 -5.15
CA LYS A 59 19.08 5.60 -4.60
C LYS A 59 20.47 4.95 -4.45
N ASN A 60 20.51 3.69 -4.04
CA ASN A 60 21.77 2.95 -3.89
C ASN A 60 22.44 2.66 -5.23
N ASN A 61 21.67 2.42 -6.30
CA ASN A 61 22.24 2.18 -7.63
C ASN A 61 22.74 3.46 -8.32
N HIS A 62 22.22 4.63 -7.95
CA HIS A 62 22.67 5.91 -8.51
C HIS A 62 23.97 6.45 -7.86
N SER A 63 24.50 5.79 -6.83
CA SER A 63 25.72 6.22 -6.13
C SER A 63 27.00 5.53 -6.64
N ASN A 64 26.90 4.69 -7.69
CA ASN A 64 28.01 3.96 -8.30
C ASN A 64 28.27 4.36 -9.78
N SER A 65 27.84 5.56 -10.19
CA SER A 65 28.10 6.10 -11.54
C SER A 65 28.93 7.38 -11.47
#